data_AF-A0A967T2G0-F1
#
_entry.id   AF-A0A967T2G0-F1
#
_cell.length_a   1.000
_cell.length_b   1.000
_cell.length_c   1.000
_cell.angle_alpha   90.00
_cell.angle_beta   90.00
_cell.angle_gamma   90.00
#
_symmetry.space_group_name_H-M   'P 1'
#
loop_
_entity.id
_entity.type
_entity.pdbx_description
1 polymer ?
#
loop_
_entity_poly.entity_id
_entity_poly.type
_entity_poly.pdbx_seq_one_letter_code
_entity_poly.pdbx_strand_id
1 'polypeptide(L)' 'MVSHTAVACFLLMICASITAAQDQKIGYVNTDQILSQMSEYEGIQEQLSTISSEWNKQLDKMEQEIEQ' A
#
# COMPACT_ATOMS: atom_id res chain seq x y z
N MET A 1 -51.13 -16.88 10.73
CA MET A 1 -50.42 -16.11 11.77
C MET A 1 -48.91 -16.34 11.76
N VAL A 2 -48.40 -17.53 11.42
CA VAL A 2 -46.96 -17.87 11.41
C VAL A 2 -46.13 -17.19 10.29
N SER A 3 -46.76 -16.85 9.16
CA SER A 3 -46.08 -16.21 8.01
C SER A 3 -45.63 -14.77 8.32
N HIS A 4 -46.48 -13.96 8.95
CA HIS A 4 -46.14 -12.58 9.32
C HIS A 4 -45.06 -12.51 10.40
N THR A 5 -45.06 -13.44 11.36
CA THR A 5 -44.01 -13.53 12.38
C THR A 5 -42.68 -13.97 11.79
N ALA A 6 -42.67 -14.88 10.81
CA ALA A 6 -41.44 -15.30 10.13
C ALA A 6 -40.82 -14.15 9.32
N VAL A 7 -41.64 -13.37 8.60
CA VAL A 7 -41.18 -12.19 7.86
C VAL A 7 -40.64 -11.12 8.80
N ALA A 8 -41.30 -10.89 9.94
CA ALA A 8 -40.82 -9.95 10.95
C ALA A 8 -39.47 -10.39 11.55
N CYS A 9 -39.30 -11.67 11.89
CA CYS A 9 -38.03 -12.21 12.37
C CYS A 9 -36.91 -12.10 11.31
N PHE A 10 -37.24 -12.35 10.04
CA PHE A 10 -36.29 -12.23 8.94
C PHE A 10 -35.83 -10.78 8.74
N LEU A 11 -36.75 -9.82 8.80
CA LEU A 11 -36.43 -8.38 8.77
C LEU A 11 -35.54 -7.98 9.96
N LEU A 12 -35.82 -8.50 11.15
CA LEU A 12 -35.04 -8.21 12.35
C LEU A 12 -33.60 -8.74 12.26
N MET A 13 -33.39 -9.91 11.67
CA MET A 13 -32.06 -10.46 11.40
C MET A 13 -31.28 -9.63 10.37
N ILE A 14 -31.95 -9.10 9.34
CA ILE A 14 -31.32 -8.20 8.36
C ILE A 14 -30.92 -6.86 9.00
N CYS A 15 -31.73 -6.32 9.90
CA CYS A 15 -31.37 -5.09 10.60
C CYS A 15 -30.16 -5.27 11.53
N ALA A 16 -30.01 -6.45 12.14
CA ALA A 16 -28.87 -6.74 13.02
C ALA A 16 -27.53 -6.80 12.25
N SER A 17 -27.52 -7.28 11.01
CA SER A 17 -26.27 -7.44 10.22
C SER A 17 -25.66 -6.12 9.74
N ILE A 18 -26.42 -5.03 9.69
CA ILE A 18 -25.94 -3.70 9.28
C ILE A 18 -24.91 -3.14 10.29
N THR A 19 -25.01 -3.52 11.56
CA THR A 19 -24.11 -3.05 12.63
C THR A 19 -22.68 -3.62 12.51
N ALA A 20 -22.51 -4.78 11.87
CA ALA A 20 -21.21 -5.41 11.67
C ALA A 20 -20.39 -4.78 10.53
N ALA A 21 -21.02 -4.02 9.62
CA ALA A 21 -20.35 -3.39 8.48
C ALA A 21 -19.56 -2.12 8.85
N GLN A 22 -19.67 -1.64 10.10
CA GLN A 22 -19.03 -0.41 10.58
C GLN A 22 -17.58 -0.60 11.09
N ASP A 23 -17.05 -1.84 11.11
CA ASP A 23 -15.67 -2.13 11.57
C ASP A 23 -14.62 -2.11 10.43
N GLN A 24 -14.98 -1.54 9.28
CA GLN A 24 -14.03 -1.36 8.18
C GLN A 24 -13.06 -0.22 8.50
N LYS A 25 -11.87 -0.56 8.99
CA LYS A 25 -10.78 0.38 9.27
C LYS A 25 -10.14 0.86 7.97
N ILE A 26 -10.69 1.92 7.38
CA ILE A 26 -10.05 2.64 6.28
C ILE A 26 -9.10 3.67 6.89
N GLY A 27 -7.79 3.48 6.67
CA GLY A 27 -6.75 4.39 7.14
C GLY A 27 -5.86 4.87 6.00
N TYR A 28 -5.30 6.07 6.14
CA TYR A 28 -4.28 6.60 5.24
C TYR A 28 -2.91 6.38 5.86
N VAL A 29 -2.01 5.77 5.09
CA VAL A 29 -0.62 5.58 5.49
C VAL A 29 0.22 6.64 4.79
N ASN A 30 0.92 7.47 5.56
CA ASN A 30 1.94 8.35 5.03
C ASN A 30 3.27 7.60 4.95
N THR A 31 3.60 7.12 3.75
CA THR A 31 4.81 6.36 3.49
C THR A 31 6.07 7.16 3.81
N ASP A 32 6.11 8.46 3.46
CA ASP A 32 7.28 9.31 3.71
C ASP A 32 7.55 9.44 5.21
N GLN A 33 6.50 9.58 6.00
CA GLN A 33 6.61 9.64 7.46
C GLN A 33 7.16 8.32 8.04
N ILE A 34 6.68 7.17 7.57
CA ILE A 34 7.17 5.86 8.04
C ILE A 34 8.65 5.68 7.68
N LEU A 35 9.03 5.99 6.43
CA LEU A 35 10.40 5.84 5.96
C LEU A 35 11.35 6.79 6.69
N SER A 36 10.91 8.01 7.01
CA SER A 36 11.73 8.98 7.77
C SER A 36 12.04 8.54 9.22
N GLN A 37 11.25 7.61 9.77
CA GLN A 37 11.46 7.06 11.12
C GLN A 37 12.42 5.86 11.13
N MET A 38 12.78 5.33 9.97
CA MET A 38 13.72 4.22 9.85
C MET A 38 15.15 4.75 9.84
N SER A 39 15.93 4.42 10.87
CA SER A 39 17.32 4.85 11.01
C SER A 39 18.22 4.49 9.81
N GLU A 40 17.88 3.42 9.11
CA GLU A 40 18.66 2.87 8.00
C GLU A 40 18.27 3.46 6.63
N TYR A 41 17.17 4.21 6.54
CA TYR A 41 16.63 4.65 5.25
C TYR A 41 17.58 5.57 4.48
N GLU A 42 18.24 6.50 5.17
CA GLU A 42 19.24 7.39 4.56
C GLU A 42 20.42 6.60 3.97
N GLY A 43 20.92 5.59 4.69
CA GLY A 43 22.02 4.74 4.20
C GLY A 43 21.62 3.86 3.02
N ILE A 44 20.38 3.38 2.98
CA ILE A 44 19.85 2.62 1.83
C ILE A 44 19.70 3.55 0.62
N GLN A 45 19.21 4.78 0.82
CA GLN A 45 19.07 5.78 -0.24
C GLN A 45 20.43 6.13 -0.87
N GLU A 46 21.48 6.26 -0.06
CA GLU A 46 22.84 6.53 -0.54
C GLU A 46 23.42 5.34 -1.33
N GLN A 47 23.22 4.11 -0.85
CA GLN A 47 23.65 2.90 -1.55
C GLN A 47 22.94 2.75 -2.91
N LEU A 48 21.62 2.96 -2.94
CA LEU A 48 20.85 2.94 -4.18
C LEU A 48 21.32 4.00 -5.17
N SER A 49 21.60 5.21 -4.70
CA SER A 49 22.15 6.29 -5.53
C SER A 49 23.52 5.92 -6.11
N THR A 50 24.37 5.27 -5.31
CA THR A 50 25.69 4.83 -5.73
C THR A 50 25.61 3.79 -6.84
N ILE A 51 24.79 2.74 -6.64
CA ILE A 51 24.57 1.68 -7.63
C ILE A 51 24.01 2.26 -8.93
N SER A 52 23.00 3.12 -8.83
CA SER A 52 22.39 3.76 -10.00
C SER A 52 23.40 4.63 -10.77
N SER A 53 24.23 5.39 -10.06
CA SER A 53 25.27 6.21 -10.70
C SER A 53 26.31 5.35 -11.43
N GLU A 54 26.66 4.19 -10.86
CA GLU A 54 27.62 3.28 -11.48
C GLU A 54 27.07 2.66 -12.77
N TRP A 55 25.82 2.20 -12.76
CA TRP A 55 25.17 1.70 -13.99
C TRP A 55 25.07 2.76 -15.07
N ASN A 56 24.71 4.00 -14.72
CA ASN A 56 24.66 5.10 -15.68
C ASN A 56 26.03 5.33 -16.33
N LYS A 57 27.12 5.35 -15.54
CA LYS A 57 28.48 5.47 -16.09
C LYS A 57 28.84 4.32 -17.03
N GLN A 58 28.39 3.11 -16.72
CA GLN A 58 28.62 1.95 -17.59
C GLN A 58 27.84 2.07 -18.91
N LEU A 59 26.59 2.54 -18.84
CA LEU A 59 25.77 2.83 -20.03
C LEU A 59 26.40 3.92 -20.90
N ASP A 60 26.82 5.04 -20.32
CA ASP A 60 27.48 6.13 -21.03
C ASP A 60 28.76 5.65 -21.73
N LYS A 61 29.54 4.78 -21.06
CA LYS A 61 30.74 4.18 -21.64
C LYS A 61 30.41 3.27 -22.82
N MET A 62 29.40 2.42 -22.69
CA MET A 62 28.95 1.53 -23.77
C MET A 62 28.44 2.33 -24.98
N GLU A 63 27.75 3.44 -24.75
CA GLU A 63 27.28 4.32 -25.83
C GLU A 63 28.45 4.98 -26.57
N GLN A 64 29.45 5.50 -25.84
CA GLN A 64 30.67 6.06 -26.44
C GLN A 64 31.47 5.03 -27.25
N GLU A 65 31.50 3.77 -26.83
CA GLU A 65 32.17 2.69 -27.57
C GLU A 65 31.44 2.33 -28.88
N ILE A 66 30.13 2.54 -28.96
CA ILE A 66 29.33 2.31 -30.18
C ILE A 66 29.46 3.48 -31.16
N GLU A 67 29.61 4.71 -30.65
CA GLU A 67 29.74 5.92 -31.48
C GLU A 67 31.15 6.14 -32.05
N GLN A 68 32.17 5.44 -31.53
CA GLN A 68 33.55 5.45 -32.05
C GLN A 68 33.74 4.52 -33.25
#